data_AF-A0AAV2KPI7-F1
#
_entry.id   AF-A0AAV2KPI7-F1
#
_cell.length_a   1.000
_cell.length_b   1.000
_cell.length_c   1.000
_cell.angle_alpha   90.00
_cell.angle_beta   90.00
_cell.angle_gamma   90.00
#
_symmetry.space_group_name_H-M   'P 1'
#
loop_
_entity.id
_entity.type
_entity.pdbx_description
1 polymer ?
#
loop_
_entity_poly.entity_id
_entity_poly.type
_entity_poly.pdbx_seq_one_letter_code
_entity_poly.pdbx_strand_id
1 'polypeptide(L)'
;MQSPPHEAAHREESPHETAHREESPHEAAHREESPHETAHREESPHEAAYREESPHETAHREESPHEAAYREESPHEAAHREESPHETAHREESPHEAAYREESPHEAAYREESPHETAHREESPHEAAYREESPHEAAYREESP
;
A
#
# COMPACT_ATOMS: atom_id res chain seq x y z
N MET A 1 -19.77 -0.39 23.29
CA MET A 1 -19.02 -0.16 22.05
C MET A 1 -18.49 -1.51 21.64
N GLN A 2 -19.07 -2.11 20.60
CA GLN A 2 -18.60 -3.36 20.03
C GLN A 2 -17.43 -2.99 19.13
N SER A 3 -16.26 -3.60 19.33
CA SER A 3 -15.13 -3.37 18.43
C SER A 3 -15.54 -3.76 17.01
N PRO A 4 -15.10 -3.01 15.98
CA PRO A 4 -15.35 -3.40 14.58
C PRO A 4 -14.77 -4.80 14.31
N PRO A 5 -15.34 -5.56 13.35
CA PRO A 5 -14.81 -6.85 12.98
C PRO A 5 -13.43 -6.70 12.33
N HIS A 6 -12.47 -7.47 12.83
CA HIS A 6 -11.12 -7.56 12.28
C HIS A 6 -10.86 -9.02 11.94
N GLU A 7 -10.60 -9.32 10.66
CA GLU A 7 -10.26 -10.65 10.17
C GLU A 7 -8.83 -10.65 9.62
N ALA A 8 -8.01 -11.56 10.13
CA ALA A 8 -6.60 -11.59 9.78
C ALA A 8 -6.12 -13.03 9.57
N ALA A 9 -5.46 -13.28 8.45
CA ALA A 9 -4.92 -14.58 8.08
C ALA A 9 -3.41 -14.48 7.79
N HIS A 10 -2.59 -15.05 8.67
CA HIS A 10 -1.13 -14.96 8.57
C HIS A 10 -0.47 -16.32 8.32
N ARG A 11 0.56 -16.32 7.47
CA ARG A 11 1.57 -17.38 7.37
C ARG A 11 2.95 -16.71 7.40
N GLU A 12 3.64 -16.85 8.52
CA GLU A 12 4.89 -16.15 8.81
C GLU A 12 6.00 -17.14 9.17
N GLU A 13 7.21 -16.91 8.66
CA GLU A 13 8.44 -17.57 9.12
C GLU A 13 9.40 -16.63 9.88
N SER A 14 9.05 -15.34 10.00
CA SER A 14 9.86 -14.24 10.53
C SER A 14 9.04 -13.30 11.44
N PRO A 15 9.69 -12.35 12.16
CA PRO A 15 9.00 -11.41 13.04
C PRO A 15 8.05 -10.47 12.29
N HIS A 16 6.91 -10.17 12.91
CA HIS A 16 5.89 -9.28 12.36
C HIS A 16 5.44 -8.28 13.43
N GLU A 17 5.42 -6.99 13.10
CA GLU A 17 4.91 -5.93 13.96
C GLU A 17 3.76 -5.17 13.28
N THR A 18 2.56 -5.26 13.86
CA THR A 18 1.38 -4.53 13.42
C THR A 18 0.91 -3.51 14.45
N ALA A 19 0.55 -2.32 13.98
CA ALA A 19 -0.10 -1.29 14.77
C ALA A 19 -1.36 -0.78 14.06
N HIS A 20 -2.54 -1.15 14.59
CA HIS A 20 -3.83 -0.75 14.05
C HIS A 20 -4.55 0.27 14.93
N ARG A 21 -5.11 1.30 14.30
CA ARG A 21 -6.09 2.21 14.89
C ARG A 21 -7.29 2.34 13.96
N GLU A 22 -8.32 1.56 14.25
CA GLU A 22 -9.47 1.36 13.36
C GLU A 22 -10.78 1.76 14.04
N GLU A 23 -11.65 2.45 13.29
CA GLU A 23 -13.06 2.66 13.67
C GLU A 23 -14.05 1.83 12.82
N SER A 24 -13.53 1.11 11.82
CA SER A 24 -14.27 0.38 10.78
C SER A 24 -13.68 -1.05 10.58
N PRO A 25 -14.35 -1.92 9.80
CA PRO A 25 -13.85 -3.27 9.50
C PRO A 25 -12.48 -3.27 8.83
N HIS A 26 -11.65 -4.26 9.15
CA HIS A 26 -10.36 -4.47 8.52
C HIS A 26 -10.17 -5.95 8.21
N GLU A 27 -9.76 -6.25 6.97
CA GLU A 27 -9.40 -7.60 6.52
C GLU A 27 -7.97 -7.62 5.97
N ALA A 28 -7.14 -8.50 6.51
CA ALA A 28 -5.75 -8.62 6.10
C ALA A 28 -5.31 -10.07 5.88
N ALA A 29 -4.60 -10.32 4.78
CA ALA A 29 -4.02 -11.61 4.45
C ALA A 29 -2.52 -11.48 4.15
N HIS A 30 -1.70 -12.14 4.96
CA HIS A 30 -0.24 -12.06 4.91
C HIS A 30 0.40 -13.43 4.65
N ARG A 31 1.35 -13.46 3.70
CA ARG A 31 2.31 -14.55 3.54
C ARG A 31 3.71 -13.98 3.46
N GLU A 32 4.50 -14.21 4.50
CA GLU A 32 5.79 -13.55 4.69
C GLU A 32 6.87 -14.56 5.09
N GLU A 33 8.03 -14.50 4.42
CA GLU A 33 9.24 -15.26 4.79
C GLU A 33 10.28 -14.37 5.51
N SER A 34 10.08 -13.05 5.51
CA SER A 34 11.00 -12.01 6.03
C SER A 34 10.29 -11.08 7.04
N PRO A 35 11.04 -10.21 7.77
CA PRO A 35 10.43 -9.29 8.73
C PRO A 35 9.51 -8.28 8.07
N HIS A 36 8.41 -7.95 8.72
CA HIS A 36 7.41 -7.02 8.20
C HIS A 36 6.88 -6.08 9.29
N GLU A 37 6.74 -4.80 8.96
CA GLU A 37 6.17 -3.77 9.83
C GLU A 37 5.01 -3.04 9.13
N THR A 38 3.84 -3.03 9.77
CA THR A 38 2.63 -2.36 9.26
C THR A 38 2.04 -1.41 10.30
N ALA A 39 1.67 -0.22 9.84
CA ALA A 39 0.93 0.75 10.63
C ALA A 39 -0.31 1.25 9.88
N HIS A 40 -1.48 0.99 10.44
CA HIS A 40 -2.77 1.35 9.86
C HIS A 40 -3.52 2.34 10.76
N ARG A 41 -4.02 3.42 10.15
CA ARG A 41 -4.96 4.34 10.79
C ARG A 41 -6.14 4.61 9.87
N GLU A 42 -7.27 3.99 10.20
CA GLU A 42 -8.41 3.87 9.29
C GLU A 42 -9.71 4.29 9.98
N GLU A 43 -10.46 5.18 9.33
CA GLU A 43 -11.83 5.54 9.72
C GLU A 43 -12.90 4.80 8.88
N SER A 44 -12.47 4.14 7.80
CA SER A 44 -13.29 3.42 6.81
C SER A 44 -12.79 1.97 6.61
N PRO A 45 -13.54 1.11 5.88
CA PRO A 45 -13.11 -0.27 5.64
C PRO A 45 -11.80 -0.37 4.86
N HIS A 46 -10.94 -1.31 5.23
CA HIS A 46 -9.68 -1.58 4.55
C HIS A 46 -9.51 -3.08 4.29
N GLU A 47 -9.06 -3.40 3.08
CA GLU A 47 -8.71 -4.75 2.66
C GLU A 47 -7.29 -4.79 2.11
N ALA A 48 -6.43 -5.64 2.68
CA ALA A 48 -5.06 -5.78 2.22
C ALA A 48 -4.59 -7.23 2.06
N ALA A 49 -3.82 -7.47 1.01
CA ALA A 49 -3.19 -8.74 0.72
C ALA A 49 -1.70 -8.58 0.40
N TYR A 50 -0.86 -9.19 1.23
CA TYR A 50 0.60 -9.11 1.13
C TYR A 50 1.22 -10.49 0.88
N ARG A 51 2.13 -10.54 -0.09
CA ARG A 51 3.02 -11.70 -0.31
C ARG A 51 4.44 -11.23 -0.50
N GLU A 52 5.28 -11.52 0.47
CA GLU A 52 6.62 -10.96 0.58
C GLU A 52 7.66 -12.04 0.91
N GLU A 53 8.77 -12.03 0.18
CA GLU A 53 9.96 -12.85 0.48
C GLU A 53 11.11 -12.02 1.08
N SER A 54 10.96 -10.70 1.14
CA SER A 54 11.95 -9.72 1.63
C SER A 54 11.34 -8.77 2.68
N PRO A 55 12.16 -7.97 3.40
CA PRO A 55 11.64 -7.05 4.40
C PRO A 55 10.75 -5.95 3.80
N HIS A 56 9.66 -5.61 4.48
CA HIS A 56 8.73 -4.61 3.99
C HIS A 56 8.17 -3.75 5.12
N GLU A 57 8.01 -2.46 4.84
CA GLU A 57 7.43 -1.48 5.77
C GLU A 57 6.29 -0.71 5.08
N THR A 58 5.08 -0.77 5.65
CA THR A 58 3.93 0.00 5.16
C THR A 58 3.28 0.86 6.23
N ALA A 59 2.90 2.08 5.80
CA ALA A 59 2.12 2.99 6.61
C ALA A 59 0.92 3.53 5.83
N HIS A 60 -0.27 3.25 6.33
CA HIS A 60 -1.54 3.63 5.72
C HIS A 60 -2.32 4.58 6.63
N ARG A 61 -2.82 5.69 6.05
CA ARG A 61 -3.74 6.61 6.72
C ARG A 61 -4.90 6.96 5.81
N GLU A 62 -6.07 6.46 6.17
CA GLU A 62 -7.24 6.46 5.29
C GLU A 62 -8.50 6.96 6.01
N GLU A 63 -9.21 7.86 5.34
CA GLU A 63 -10.55 8.33 5.76
C GLU A 63 -11.68 7.70 4.92
N SER A 64 -11.33 6.99 3.85
CA SER A 64 -12.22 6.34 2.88
C SER A 64 -11.82 4.88 2.62
N PRO A 65 -12.65 4.06 1.95
CA PRO A 65 -12.33 2.66 1.70
C PRO A 65 -11.07 2.49 0.84
N HIS A 66 -10.22 1.53 1.19
CA HIS A 66 -9.01 1.19 0.44
C HIS A 66 -8.88 -0.32 0.22
N GLU A 67 -8.45 -0.69 -0.97
CA GLU A 67 -8.04 -2.05 -1.30
C GLU A 67 -6.60 -2.04 -1.83
N ALA A 68 -5.74 -2.87 -1.23
CA ALA A 68 -4.34 -2.95 -1.60
C ALA A 68 -3.84 -4.39 -1.76
N ALA A 69 -3.08 -4.62 -2.83
CA ALA A 69 -2.47 -5.91 -3.11
C ALA A 69 -0.98 -5.77 -3.47
N TYR A 70 -0.11 -6.36 -2.66
CA TYR A 70 1.34 -6.29 -2.83
C TYR A 70 1.94 -7.67 -3.05
N ARG A 71 2.84 -7.76 -4.04
CA ARG A 71 3.71 -8.93 -4.25
C ARG A 71 5.14 -8.48 -4.48
N GLU A 72 6.00 -8.85 -3.55
CA GLU A 72 7.37 -8.32 -3.51
C GLU A 72 8.38 -9.44 -3.26
N GLU A 73 9.44 -9.45 -4.06
CA GLU A 73 10.60 -10.33 -3.87
C GLU A 73 11.83 -9.57 -3.33
N SER A 74 11.73 -8.25 -3.16
CA SER A 74 12.79 -7.34 -2.70
C SER A 74 12.27 -6.37 -1.62
N PRO A 75 13.16 -5.64 -0.93
CA PRO A 75 12.73 -4.70 0.10
C PRO A 75 11.87 -3.57 -0.44
N HIS A 76 10.80 -3.21 0.26
CA HIS A 76 9.92 -2.12 -0.16
C HIS A 76 9.45 -1.30 1.03
N GLU A 77 9.34 0.01 0.82
CA GLU A 77 8.79 0.96 1.77
C GLU A 77 7.67 1.76 1.10
N ALA A 78 6.46 1.70 1.67
CA ALA A 78 5.32 2.45 1.16
C ALA A 78 4.59 3.28 2.23
N ALA A 79 4.22 4.49 1.84
CA ALA A 79 3.39 5.38 2.65
C ALA A 79 2.21 5.93 1.84
N HIS A 80 0.99 5.64 2.31
CA HIS A 80 -0.25 6.08 1.67
C HIS A 80 -1.04 7.01 2.60
N ARG A 81 -1.55 8.10 2.03
CA ARG A 81 -2.51 8.99 2.69
C ARG A 81 -3.66 9.34 1.77
N GLU A 82 -4.86 8.89 2.13
CA GLU A 82 -6.00 8.89 1.23
C GLU A 82 -7.26 9.41 1.91
N GLU A 83 -7.91 10.38 1.26
CA GLU A 83 -9.17 10.98 1.74
C GLU A 83 -10.39 10.50 0.91
N SER A 84 -10.15 9.76 -0.18
CA SER A 84 -11.15 9.21 -1.12
C SER A 84 -10.90 7.72 -1.38
N PRO A 85 -11.88 6.98 -1.97
CA PRO A 85 -11.71 5.55 -2.25
C PRO A 85 -10.53 5.26 -3.18
N HIS A 86 -9.78 4.20 -2.90
CA HIS A 86 -8.58 3.89 -3.66
C HIS A 86 -8.38 2.38 -3.83
N GLU A 87 -7.78 2.01 -4.97
CA GLU A 87 -7.36 0.64 -5.25
C GLU A 87 -5.92 0.65 -5.78
N THR A 88 -5.03 -0.11 -5.14
CA THR A 88 -3.66 -0.31 -5.63
C THR A 88 -3.23 -1.76 -5.74
N ALA A 89 -2.46 -2.02 -6.80
CA ALA A 89 -1.76 -3.29 -6.99
C ALA A 89 -0.29 -3.05 -7.34
N HIS A 90 0.62 -3.58 -6.50
CA HIS A 90 2.06 -3.51 -6.71
C HIS A 90 2.65 -4.90 -6.97
N ARG A 91 3.55 -4.97 -7.95
CA ARG A 91 4.40 -6.13 -8.18
C ARG A 91 5.83 -5.72 -8.45
N GLU A 92 6.72 -6.10 -7.54
CA GLU A 92 8.08 -5.59 -7.52
C GLU A 92 9.10 -6.73 -7.37
N GLU A 93 10.10 -6.74 -8.26
CA GLU A 93 11.21 -7.69 -8.26
C GLU A 93 12.54 -7.01 -7.88
N SER A 94 12.49 -5.76 -7.42
CA SER A 94 13.64 -4.93 -7.01
C SER A 94 13.23 -3.93 -5.92
N PRO A 95 14.20 -3.31 -5.20
CA PRO A 95 13.88 -2.40 -4.13
C PRO A 95 13.10 -1.16 -4.58
N HIS A 96 12.06 -0.78 -3.85
CA HIS A 96 11.24 0.38 -4.21
C HIS A 96 10.82 1.19 -2.97
N GLU A 97 10.75 2.51 -3.15
CA GLU A 97 10.21 3.43 -2.15
C GLU A 97 9.07 4.25 -2.78
N ALA A 98 7.90 4.23 -2.15
CA ALA A 98 6.69 4.87 -2.66
C ALA A 98 6.02 5.79 -1.63
N ALA A 99 5.58 6.95 -2.08
CA ALA A 99 4.74 7.85 -1.28
C ALA A 99 3.56 8.40 -2.09
N TYR A 100 2.34 8.09 -1.63
CA TYR A 100 1.09 8.48 -2.28
C TYR A 100 0.27 9.42 -1.40
N ARG A 101 -0.30 10.47 -2.02
CA ARG A 101 -1.29 11.34 -1.37
C ARG A 101 -2.42 11.64 -2.33
N GLU A 102 -3.57 11.05 -2.05
CA GLU A 102 -4.74 11.16 -2.91
C GLU A 102 -5.93 11.80 -2.19
N GLU A 103 -6.47 12.87 -2.77
CA GLU A 103 -7.69 13.54 -2.27
C GLU A 103 -8.93 13.16 -3.11
N SER A 104 -8.76 12.40 -4.20
CA SER A 104 -9.81 11.95 -5.10
C SER A 104 -9.72 10.45 -5.39
N PRO A 105 -10.77 9.82 -5.95
CA PRO A 105 -10.73 8.39 -6.25
C PRO A 105 -9.63 8.04 -7.23
N HIS A 106 -8.82 7.03 -6.93
CA HIS A 106 -7.70 6.63 -7.77
C HIS A 106 -7.56 5.11 -7.84
N GLU A 107 -7.20 4.59 -9.01
CA GLU A 107 -6.89 3.18 -9.26
C GLU A 107 -5.52 3.10 -9.94
N ALA A 108 -4.58 2.34 -9.37
CA ALA A 108 -3.28 2.14 -10.00
C ALA A 108 -2.72 0.72 -9.90
N ALA A 109 -1.99 0.36 -10.95
CA ALA A 109 -1.20 -0.85 -11.01
C ALA A 109 0.26 -0.55 -11.36
N TYR A 110 1.19 -0.99 -10.51
CA TYR A 110 2.63 -0.82 -10.68
C TYR A 110 3.31 -2.17 -10.91
N ARG A 111 4.19 -2.22 -11.90
CA ARG A 111 5.13 -3.33 -12.10
C ARG A 111 6.53 -2.82 -12.29
N GLU A 112 7.45 -3.24 -11.43
CA GLU A 112 8.81 -2.75 -11.43
C GLU A 112 9.83 -3.90 -11.36
N GLU A 113 10.77 -3.91 -12.31
CA GLU A 113 11.84 -4.91 -12.42
C GLU A 113 13.23 -4.30 -12.11
N SER A 114 13.28 -3.07 -11.59
CA SER A 114 14.52 -2.35 -11.25
C SER A 114 14.27 -1.37 -10.10
N PRO A 115 15.33 -0.94 -9.38
CA PRO A 115 15.16 -0.04 -8.25
C PRO A 115 14.52 1.29 -8.61
N HIS A 116 13.59 1.77 -7.79
CA HIS A 116 12.80 2.94 -8.13
C HIS A 116 12.33 3.72 -6.90
N GLU A 117 12.12 5.02 -7.07
CA GLU A 117 11.60 5.91 -6.03
C GLU A 117 10.47 6.76 -6.63
N THR A 118 9.26 6.70 -6.05
CA THR A 118 8.10 7.48 -6.50
C THR A 118 7.47 8.33 -5.43
N ALA A 119 7.04 9.51 -5.84
CA ALA A 119 6.11 10.34 -5.08
C ALA A 119 4.95 10.80 -5.97
N HIS A 120 3.72 10.48 -5.57
CA HIS A 120 2.50 10.90 -6.23
C HIS A 120 1.66 11.80 -5.33
N ARG A 121 1.07 12.82 -5.94
CA ARG A 121 0.03 13.64 -5.31
C ARG A 121 -1.03 13.96 -6.34
N GLU A 122 -2.25 13.48 -6.13
CA GLU A 122 -3.36 13.81 -7.00
C GLU A 122 -4.56 14.39 -6.25
N GLU A 123 -5.11 15.44 -6.85
CA GLU A 123 -6.29 16.16 -6.34
C GLU A 123 -7.49 15.95 -7.28
N SER A 124 -7.43 14.93 -8.14
CA SER A 124 -8.46 14.63 -9.15
C SER A 124 -8.53 13.14 -9.46
N PRO A 125 -9.68 12.63 -9.96
CA PRO A 125 -9.81 11.21 -10.23
C PRO A 125 -8.93 10.75 -11.38
N HIS A 126 -8.24 9.63 -11.21
CA HIS A 126 -7.28 9.14 -12.18
C HIS A 126 -7.18 7.60 -12.15
N GLU A 127 -6.78 7.02 -13.28
CA GLU A 127 -6.51 5.59 -13.43
C GLU A 127 -5.17 5.42 -14.16
N ALA A 128 -4.22 4.72 -13.52
CA ALA A 128 -2.86 4.59 -14.05
C ALA A 128 -2.37 3.13 -14.08
N ALA A 129 -1.51 2.85 -15.06
CA ALA A 129 -0.75 1.60 -15.10
C ALA A 129 0.70 1.91 -15.46
N TYR A 130 1.61 1.61 -14.53
CA TYR A 130 3.03 1.86 -14.68
C TYR A 130 3.79 0.54 -14.83
N ARG A 131 4.71 0.53 -15.79
CA ARG A 131 5.67 -0.57 -15.96
C ARG A 131 7.04 0.01 -16.22
N GLU A 132 7.95 -0.22 -15.29
CA GLU A 132 9.32 0.27 -15.37
C GLU A 132 10.30 -0.91 -15.36
N GLU A 133 11.25 -0.90 -16.31
CA GLU A 133 12.29 -1.93 -16.47
C GLU A 133 13.70 -1.34 -16.36
N SER A 134 13.82 -0.12 -15.84
CA SER A 134 15.09 0.57 -15.66
C SER A 134 15.02 1.47 -14.42
N PRO A 135 16.15 1.73 -13.74
CA PRO A 135 16.12 2.57 -12.55
C PRO A 135 15.66 3.99 -12.87
N HIS A 136 14.73 4.50 -12.09
CA HIS A 136 14.20 5.85 -12.25
C HIS A 136 13.78 6.46 -10.90
N GLU A 137 13.65 7.79 -10.87
CA GLU A 137 13.11 8.56 -9.74
C GLU A 137 12.08 9.52 -10.34
N ALA A 138 10.85 9.44 -9.87
CA ALA A 138 9.74 10.21 -10.42
C ALA A 138 8.91 10.90 -9.34
N ALA A 139 8.47 12.12 -9.64
CA ALA A 139 7.53 12.87 -8.83
C ALA A 139 6.39 13.38 -9.70
N TYR A 140 5.18 12.92 -9.42
CA TYR A 140 3.97 13.27 -10.14
C TYR A 140 3.10 14.17 -9.28
N ARG A 141 2.56 15.22 -9.90
CA ARG A 141 1.53 16.06 -9.30
C ARG A 141 0.45 16.30 -10.35
N GLU A 142 -0.74 15.81 -10.07
CA GLU A 142 -1.93 16.08 -10.87
C GLU A 142 -2.87 17.00 -10.08
N GLU A 143 -3.05 18.22 -10.58
CA GLU A 143 -3.96 19.22 -10.02
C GLU A 143 -4.90 19.65 -11.16
N SER A 144 -6.19 19.36 -11.04
CA SER A 144 -7.18 19.95 -11.96
C SER A 144 -7.45 21.42 -11.61
N PRO A 145 -7.75 22.27 -12.59
CA PRO A 145 -8.14 23.67 -12.35
C PRO A 145 -9.53 23.84 -11.74
#